data_AF-A0A109FE40-F1
#
_entry.id   AF-A0A109FE40-F1
#
_cell.length_a   1.000
_cell.length_b   1.000
_cell.length_c   1.000
_cell.angle_alpha   90.00
_cell.angle_beta   90.00
_cell.angle_gamma   90.00
#
_symmetry.space_group_name_H-M   'P 1'
#
loop_
_entity.id
_entity.type
_entity.pdbx_description
1 polymer ?
#
loop_
_entity_poly.entity_id
_entity_poly.type
_entity_poly.pdbx_seq_one_letter_code
_entity_poly.pdbx_strand_id
1 'polypeptide(L)'
;MASLPPFEPRVTRLPAAELPANRILAQLDSILGPEPDQPSSQQGSSPSPATGLLDPPPRKLLLSSPVLQVVNANAVKDRYLLLFSDMLVIAKPLIEDHALTGEPVLPDLDGHFLVKSVVECKHLKLSADEDPVEESSSSATAAAGGKKKHPLLVAFVDRFANDPARAIASLISKGGLANDGPTIANLLYRNTDLNRNQLGAYLSDRHQRHVLRAYIDRFRFAGVRIDDALRLFLMSVRLPFDGGAAADYVIGVLANMWAEANTATGIDGAVAQGLMTAIMHLSDALHGGDEPGERFFRGSKPSVPPTVDDFIASFRDVDTRSVVPEDLLARIYTAVRRERVENASDNSLFSMTPDIEATIEPAKLPTQLVYRTPSTRFTITIPGPDPKFTIKLQGADLQFDPPVLSFARNAKQSFRVTGTALGVRTMVLIKRGANAPRYQGLPLNKAFSIERGFMQHTFQLSFTNHLDLKRKYMFSCRD
;
A
#
# COMPACT_ATOMS: atom_id res chain seq x y z
N MET A 1 36.62 -0.43 27.88
CA MET A 1 35.21 -0.07 27.65
C MET A 1 34.47 -1.35 27.31
N ALA A 2 33.67 -1.86 28.23
CA ALA A 2 32.97 -3.13 28.09
C ALA A 2 31.72 -2.97 27.20
N SER A 3 31.53 -3.89 26.25
CA SER A 3 30.38 -3.98 25.35
C SER A 3 29.14 -4.50 26.07
N LEU A 4 28.02 -3.77 25.99
CA LEU A 4 26.72 -4.26 26.42
C LEU A 4 26.20 -5.36 25.46
N PRO A 5 25.53 -6.41 25.97
CA PRO A 5 25.02 -7.50 25.13
C PRO A 5 23.75 -7.09 24.37
N PRO A 6 23.39 -7.81 23.29
CA PRO A 6 22.18 -7.55 22.53
C PRO A 6 20.92 -7.83 23.39
N PHE A 7 19.93 -6.95 23.24
CA PHE A 7 18.62 -7.06 23.88
C PHE A 7 17.86 -8.28 23.32
N GLU A 8 17.71 -9.33 24.12
CA GLU A 8 16.71 -10.38 23.87
C GLU A 8 15.34 -9.92 24.41
N PRO A 9 14.25 -10.11 23.66
CA PRO A 9 12.91 -9.83 24.15
C PRO A 9 12.54 -10.80 25.29
N ARG A 10 12.18 -10.23 26.45
CA ARG A 10 11.89 -10.95 27.70
C ARG A 10 10.62 -11.80 27.73
N VAL A 11 9.94 -12.03 26.61
CA VAL A 11 8.73 -12.86 26.57
C VAL A 11 8.68 -13.66 25.28
N THR A 12 8.70 -14.99 25.40
CA THR A 12 8.44 -15.93 24.32
C THR A 12 7.01 -15.73 23.82
N ARG A 13 6.84 -15.33 22.55
CA ARG A 13 5.52 -15.23 21.92
C ARG A 13 4.85 -16.60 21.94
N LEU A 14 3.65 -16.67 22.50
CA LEU A 14 2.81 -17.88 22.45
C LEU A 14 2.50 -18.24 20.99
N PRO A 15 2.48 -19.53 20.63
CA PRO A 15 2.03 -20.00 19.32
C PRO A 15 0.63 -19.46 19.00
N ALA A 16 0.34 -19.18 17.73
CA ALA A 16 -0.94 -18.59 17.32
C ALA A 16 -2.16 -19.38 17.83
N ALA A 17 -2.10 -20.71 17.87
CA ALA A 17 -3.19 -21.56 18.37
C ALA A 17 -3.49 -21.41 19.88
N GLU A 18 -2.55 -20.87 20.66
CA GLU A 18 -2.67 -20.69 22.11
C GLU A 18 -3.07 -19.26 22.50
N LEU A 19 -3.18 -18.36 21.52
CA LEU A 19 -3.66 -17.01 21.74
C LEU A 19 -5.12 -17.06 22.25
N PRO A 20 -5.47 -16.30 23.30
CA PRO A 20 -6.81 -16.31 23.91
C PRO A 20 -7.94 -16.07 22.91
N ALA A 21 -7.72 -15.20 21.91
CA ALA A 21 -8.67 -14.93 20.84
C ALA A 21 -9.03 -16.17 20.01
N ASN A 22 -8.05 -17.05 19.74
CA ASN A 22 -8.26 -18.25 18.94
C ASN A 22 -8.98 -19.36 19.73
N ARG A 23 -8.78 -19.41 21.06
CA ARG A 23 -9.57 -20.29 21.94
C ARG A 23 -11.03 -19.86 22.03
N ILE A 24 -11.28 -18.55 22.06
CA ILE A 24 -12.63 -17.98 22.06
C ILE A 24 -13.36 -18.27 20.74
N LEU A 25 -12.68 -18.10 19.60
CA LEU A 25 -13.23 -18.42 18.28
C LEU A 25 -13.52 -19.92 18.11
N ALA A 26 -12.64 -20.79 18.59
CA ALA A 26 -12.85 -22.24 18.54
C ALA A 26 -14.02 -22.72 19.42
N GLN A 27 -14.24 -22.09 20.59
CA GLN A 27 -15.43 -22.36 21.41
C GLN A 27 -16.71 -21.83 20.78
N LEU A 28 -16.67 -20.69 20.09
CA LEU A 28 -17.83 -20.12 19.38
C LEU A 28 -18.26 -20.98 18.18
N ASP A 29 -17.32 -21.52 17.40
CA ASP A 29 -17.63 -22.46 16.31
C ASP A 29 -18.23 -23.78 16.82
N SER A 30 -17.80 -24.24 18.00
CA SER A 30 -18.38 -25.42 18.65
C SER A 30 -19.82 -25.20 19.14
N ILE A 31 -20.24 -23.95 19.35
CA ILE A 31 -21.58 -23.58 19.83
C ILE A 31 -22.53 -23.26 18.67
N LEU A 32 -21.98 -22.84 17.52
CA LEU A 32 -22.73 -22.35 16.35
C LEU A 32 -22.77 -23.34 15.18
N GLY A 33 -22.09 -24.49 15.27
CA GLY A 33 -22.20 -25.57 14.31
C GLY A 33 -23.62 -26.18 14.27
N PRO A 34 -24.06 -26.70 13.12
CA PRO A 34 -25.36 -27.37 13.02
C PRO A 34 -25.38 -28.62 13.92
N GLU A 35 -26.44 -28.77 14.71
CA GLU A 35 -26.67 -29.95 15.54
C GLU A 35 -26.58 -31.24 14.70
N PRO A 36 -25.89 -32.30 15.18
CA PRO A 36 -26.00 -33.61 14.57
C PRO A 36 -27.41 -34.19 14.80
N ASP A 37 -27.98 -34.76 13.75
CA ASP A 37 -29.29 -35.41 13.73
C ASP A 37 -29.52 -36.31 14.97
N GLN A 38 -30.60 -36.04 15.70
CA GLN A 38 -31.10 -36.94 16.74
C GLN A 38 -31.72 -38.20 16.12
N PRO A 39 -31.40 -39.42 16.62
CA PRO A 39 -32.26 -40.58 16.42
C PRO A 39 -33.39 -40.59 17.46
N SER A 40 -34.53 -41.08 17.00
CA SER A 40 -35.81 -41.05 17.70
C SER A 40 -35.96 -42.15 18.78
N SER A 41 -36.69 -41.77 19.84
CA SER A 41 -37.52 -42.60 20.76
C SER A 41 -36.85 -43.52 21.79
N GLN A 42 -37.13 -43.29 23.09
CA GLN A 42 -38.06 -44.11 23.89
C GLN A 42 -38.23 -43.58 25.34
N GLN A 43 -39.32 -44.03 25.96
CA GLN A 43 -40.00 -43.57 27.19
C GLN A 43 -39.22 -43.77 28.50
N GLY A 44 -39.61 -43.01 29.54
CA GLY A 44 -39.68 -43.56 30.90
C GLY A 44 -39.21 -42.66 32.06
N SER A 45 -40.18 -42.31 32.92
CA SER A 45 -40.04 -42.04 34.37
C SER A 45 -39.28 -40.81 34.90
N SER A 46 -40.04 -39.94 35.58
CA SER A 46 -39.63 -39.26 36.82
C SER A 46 -40.18 -40.05 38.03
N PRO A 47 -39.76 -39.84 39.30
CA PRO A 47 -38.91 -38.76 39.83
C PRO A 47 -37.83 -39.21 40.87
N SER A 48 -36.89 -38.32 41.21
CA SER A 48 -36.43 -38.08 42.60
C SER A 48 -35.44 -36.90 42.67
N PRO A 49 -35.45 -36.08 43.75
CA PRO A 49 -34.71 -34.83 43.82
C PRO A 49 -33.28 -35.07 44.34
N ALA A 50 -32.29 -34.95 43.48
CA ALA A 50 -30.89 -34.89 43.88
C ALA A 50 -30.51 -33.43 44.19
N THR A 51 -30.48 -33.13 45.48
CA THR A 51 -29.43 -32.35 46.17
C THR A 51 -28.61 -31.36 45.33
N GLY A 52 -28.95 -30.08 45.48
CA GLY A 52 -28.01 -28.97 45.70
C GLY A 52 -26.72 -28.94 44.87
N LEU A 53 -26.82 -28.61 43.58
CA LEU A 53 -25.87 -27.67 43.01
C LEU A 53 -26.55 -26.30 43.05
N LEU A 54 -26.04 -25.39 43.87
CA LEU A 54 -26.36 -23.97 43.72
C LEU A 54 -26.04 -23.61 42.26
N ASP A 55 -26.99 -23.00 41.55
CA ASP A 55 -26.72 -22.39 40.25
C ASP A 55 -25.43 -21.56 40.38
N PRO A 56 -24.51 -21.64 39.39
CA PRO A 56 -23.34 -20.76 39.39
C PRO A 56 -23.84 -19.32 39.57
N PRO A 57 -23.12 -18.46 40.32
CA PRO A 57 -23.59 -17.12 40.59
C PRO A 57 -24.00 -16.47 39.26
N PRO A 58 -25.14 -15.76 39.20
CA PRO A 58 -25.72 -15.33 37.93
C PRO A 58 -24.78 -14.42 37.12
N ARG A 59 -23.77 -13.83 37.79
CA ARG A 59 -22.76 -12.97 37.20
C ARG A 59 -21.35 -13.40 37.61
N LYS A 60 -20.55 -13.87 36.64
CA LYS A 60 -19.13 -14.22 36.81
C LYS A 60 -18.26 -13.28 35.98
N LEU A 61 -17.22 -12.68 36.57
CA LEU A 61 -16.22 -11.91 35.81
C LEU A 61 -15.42 -12.88 34.94
N LEU A 62 -15.44 -12.65 33.62
CA LEU A 62 -14.77 -13.49 32.63
C LEU A 62 -13.42 -12.91 32.22
N LEU A 63 -13.37 -11.59 32.00
CA LEU A 63 -12.17 -10.89 31.55
C LEU A 63 -12.16 -9.46 32.08
N SER A 64 -10.99 -8.98 32.47
CA SER A 64 -10.77 -7.58 32.79
C SER A 64 -9.48 -7.08 32.17
N SER A 65 -9.51 -5.89 31.57
CA SER A 65 -8.31 -5.34 30.93
C SER A 65 -8.34 -3.81 30.85
N PRO A 66 -7.20 -3.14 31.10
CA PRO A 66 -7.04 -1.73 30.75
C PRO A 66 -6.98 -1.57 29.23
N VAL A 67 -7.74 -0.60 28.71
CA VAL A 67 -7.79 -0.28 27.28
C VAL A 67 -7.74 1.23 27.06
N LEU A 68 -7.38 1.63 25.84
CA LEU A 68 -7.48 3.01 25.41
C LEU A 68 -8.76 3.18 24.58
N GLN A 69 -9.69 4.01 25.05
CA GLN A 69 -10.81 4.44 24.21
C GLN A 69 -10.31 5.49 23.21
N VAL A 70 -10.26 5.12 21.93
CA VAL A 70 -9.91 6.02 20.83
C VAL A 70 -11.05 7.00 20.60
N VAL A 71 -10.77 8.29 20.83
CA VAL A 71 -11.73 9.38 20.58
C VAL A 71 -11.55 9.90 19.16
N ASN A 72 -10.29 10.06 18.76
CA ASN A 72 -9.86 10.40 17.39
C ASN A 72 -8.38 10.01 17.22
N ALA A 73 -7.82 10.27 16.04
CA ALA A 73 -6.42 9.94 15.71
C ALA A 73 -5.36 10.59 16.62
N ASN A 74 -5.73 11.57 17.45
CA ASN A 74 -4.83 12.32 18.33
C ASN A 74 -5.18 12.22 19.82
N ALA A 75 -6.32 11.63 20.18
CA ALA A 75 -6.83 11.63 21.54
C ALA A 75 -7.37 10.26 21.93
N VAL A 76 -6.89 9.77 23.07
CA VAL A 76 -7.37 8.56 23.72
C VAL A 76 -7.83 8.88 25.15
N LYS A 77 -8.66 8.02 25.71
CA LYS A 77 -9.06 8.07 27.12
C LYS A 77 -8.78 6.72 27.77
N ASP A 78 -8.17 6.73 28.94
CA ASP A 78 -8.01 5.49 29.72
C ASP A 78 -9.37 4.93 30.13
N ARG A 79 -9.52 3.64 29.87
CA ARG A 79 -10.68 2.85 30.24
C ARG A 79 -10.23 1.52 30.79
N TYR A 80 -11.15 0.91 31.52
CA TYR A 80 -11.02 -0.43 32.04
C TYR A 80 -12.30 -1.17 31.67
N LEU A 81 -12.15 -2.28 30.96
CA LEU A 81 -13.26 -3.13 30.56
C LEU A 81 -13.35 -4.29 31.54
N LEU A 82 -14.54 -4.50 32.10
CA LEU A 82 -14.86 -5.63 32.96
C LEU A 82 -15.99 -6.42 32.28
N LEU A 83 -15.64 -7.52 31.65
CA LEU A 83 -16.56 -8.41 30.96
C LEU A 83 -17.04 -9.49 31.93
N PHE A 84 -18.33 -9.49 32.21
CA PHE A 84 -19.02 -10.54 32.97
C PHE A 84 -19.78 -11.48 32.03
N SER A 85 -20.33 -12.57 32.59
CA SER A 85 -21.13 -13.56 31.86
C SER A 85 -22.36 -12.97 31.15
N ASP A 86 -22.95 -11.90 31.67
CA ASP A 86 -24.19 -11.28 31.16
C ASP A 86 -24.04 -9.81 30.72
N MET A 87 -22.94 -9.14 31.11
CA MET A 87 -22.74 -7.71 30.85
C MET A 87 -21.28 -7.29 30.69
N LEU A 88 -21.08 -6.16 30.04
CA LEU A 88 -19.82 -5.43 29.96
C LEU A 88 -19.94 -4.12 30.76
N VAL A 89 -19.01 -3.90 31.68
CA VAL A 89 -18.84 -2.62 32.37
C VAL A 89 -17.64 -1.89 31.78
N ILE A 90 -17.88 -0.68 31.30
CA ILE A 90 -16.88 0.25 30.80
C ILE A 90 -16.64 1.27 31.91
N ALA A 91 -15.44 1.27 32.49
CA ALA A 91 -15.07 2.17 33.58
C ALA A 91 -13.89 3.06 33.21
N LYS A 92 -13.73 4.17 33.92
CA LYS A 92 -12.50 4.98 33.94
C LYS A 92 -11.77 4.66 35.25
N PRO A 93 -10.53 4.15 35.21
CA PRO A 93 -9.74 4.00 36.42
C PRO A 93 -9.41 5.38 37.02
N LEU A 94 -9.44 5.48 38.34
CA LEU A 94 -8.88 6.61 39.07
C LEU A 94 -7.40 6.32 39.27
N ILE A 95 -6.53 7.17 38.71
CA ILE A 95 -5.08 6.96 38.79
C ILE A 95 -4.66 7.32 40.21
N GLU A 96 -4.01 6.37 40.86
CA GLU A 96 -3.40 6.53 42.18
C GLU A 96 -1.88 6.61 42.01
N ASP A 97 -1.25 7.53 42.71
CA ASP A 97 0.21 7.69 42.66
C ASP A 97 0.86 6.84 43.75
N HIS A 98 1.93 6.14 43.39
CA HIS A 98 2.65 5.30 44.33
C HIS A 98 3.30 6.16 45.42
N ALA A 99 2.93 5.92 46.69
CA ALA A 99 3.24 6.81 47.82
C ALA A 99 4.73 7.13 48.03
N LEU A 100 5.63 6.27 47.55
CA LEU A 100 7.09 6.43 47.71
C LEU A 100 7.80 6.98 46.48
N THR A 101 7.26 6.76 45.28
CA THR A 101 7.94 7.10 44.02
C THR A 101 7.24 8.24 43.28
N GLY A 102 5.98 8.54 43.63
CA GLY A 102 5.15 9.52 42.93
C GLY A 102 4.78 9.11 41.51
N GLU A 103 5.06 7.87 41.12
CA GLU A 103 4.71 7.37 39.79
C GLU A 103 3.28 6.81 39.77
N PRO A 104 2.52 7.02 38.69
CA PRO A 104 1.15 6.52 38.57
C PRO A 104 1.14 4.98 38.52
N VAL A 105 0.35 4.38 39.40
CA VAL A 105 0.18 2.92 39.48
C VAL A 105 -0.73 2.44 38.34
N LEU A 106 -0.39 1.30 37.73
CA LEU A 106 -1.24 0.67 36.72
C LEU A 106 -2.55 0.20 37.38
N PRO A 107 -3.73 0.46 36.77
CA PRO A 107 -5.00 0.08 37.37
C PRO A 107 -5.13 -1.45 37.45
N ASP A 108 -5.45 -1.95 38.65
CA ASP A 108 -5.81 -3.34 38.91
C ASP A 108 -7.25 -3.43 39.46
N LEU A 109 -7.73 -4.63 39.74
CA LEU A 109 -9.11 -4.85 40.21
C LEU A 109 -9.37 -4.30 41.63
N ASP A 110 -8.33 -4.02 42.40
CA ASP A 110 -8.43 -3.50 43.76
C ASP A 110 -8.50 -1.96 43.78
N GLY A 111 -8.18 -1.30 42.66
CA GLY A 111 -8.26 0.15 42.49
C GLY A 111 -9.69 0.71 42.40
N HIS A 112 -9.78 2.04 42.46
CA HIS A 112 -11.05 2.73 42.34
C HIS A 112 -11.45 3.05 40.89
N PHE A 113 -12.72 2.80 40.57
CA PHE A 113 -13.26 2.95 39.21
C PHE A 113 -14.48 3.86 39.16
N LEU A 114 -14.51 4.75 38.17
CA LEU A 114 -15.73 5.50 37.81
C LEU A 114 -16.43 4.81 36.63
N VAL A 115 -17.58 4.20 36.90
CA VAL A 115 -18.39 3.54 35.87
C VAL A 115 -18.86 4.56 34.84
N LYS A 116 -18.65 4.26 33.56
CA LYS A 116 -19.08 5.08 32.41
C LYS A 116 -20.27 4.48 31.69
N SER A 117 -20.31 3.16 31.55
CA SER A 117 -21.43 2.46 30.94
C SER A 117 -21.49 1.04 31.47
N VAL A 118 -22.70 0.53 31.64
CA VAL A 118 -23.00 -0.87 31.92
C VAL A 118 -23.92 -1.32 30.80
N VAL A 119 -23.57 -2.41 30.12
CA VAL A 119 -24.26 -2.84 28.91
C VAL A 119 -24.43 -4.35 28.95
N GLU A 120 -25.65 -4.85 28.78
CA GLU A 120 -25.89 -6.29 28.67
C GLU A 120 -25.28 -6.84 27.37
N CYS A 121 -24.67 -8.02 27.45
CA CYS A 121 -23.97 -8.63 26.32
C CYS A 121 -24.88 -8.82 25.09
N LYS A 122 -26.16 -9.11 25.30
CA LYS A 122 -27.16 -9.25 24.22
C LYS A 122 -27.39 -7.99 23.38
N HIS A 123 -26.99 -6.82 23.90
CA HIS A 123 -27.11 -5.53 23.22
C HIS A 123 -25.78 -5.02 22.65
N LEU A 124 -24.69 -5.78 22.81
CA LEU A 124 -23.38 -5.45 22.25
C LEU A 124 -23.27 -5.95 20.81
N LYS A 125 -22.69 -5.11 19.96
CA LYS A 125 -22.23 -5.50 18.63
C LYS A 125 -20.75 -5.20 18.53
N LEU A 126 -19.95 -6.23 18.28
CA LEU A 126 -18.53 -6.11 18.03
C LEU A 126 -18.29 -6.04 16.52
N SER A 127 -17.44 -5.13 16.10
CA SER A 127 -16.84 -5.17 14.76
C SER A 127 -15.33 -4.99 14.92
N ALA A 128 -14.54 -5.93 14.42
CA ALA A 128 -13.12 -5.68 14.22
C ALA A 128 -12.99 -4.58 13.15
N ASP A 129 -11.90 -3.81 13.14
CA ASP A 129 -11.56 -3.09 11.91
C ASP A 129 -11.34 -4.15 10.84
N GLU A 130 -12.31 -4.30 9.93
CA GLU A 130 -12.03 -4.94 8.65
C GLU A 130 -10.92 -4.09 8.01
N ASP A 131 -9.81 -4.73 7.64
CA ASP A 131 -8.81 -4.11 6.78
C ASP A 131 -9.56 -3.35 5.68
N PRO A 132 -9.32 -2.03 5.50
CA PRO A 132 -10.03 -1.25 4.51
C PRO A 132 -9.95 -2.01 3.19
N VAL A 133 -11.15 -2.37 2.67
CA VAL A 133 -11.39 -3.20 1.49
C VAL A 133 -10.17 -3.19 0.59
N GLU A 134 -9.42 -4.29 0.60
CA GLU A 134 -8.17 -4.40 -0.14
C GLU A 134 -8.39 -3.85 -1.55
N GLU A 135 -7.59 -2.85 -1.94
CA GLU A 135 -7.08 -2.84 -3.31
C GLU A 135 -6.30 -4.13 -3.45
N SER A 136 -7.02 -5.21 -3.78
CA SER A 136 -6.48 -6.55 -3.96
C SER A 136 -5.31 -6.47 -4.92
N SER A 137 -4.11 -6.39 -4.36
CA SER A 137 -2.85 -6.37 -5.09
C SER A 137 -2.67 -7.77 -5.66
N SER A 138 -3.38 -8.06 -6.74
CA SER A 138 -3.14 -9.21 -7.60
C SER A 138 -1.79 -9.10 -8.32
N SER A 139 -1.00 -8.04 -8.08
CA SER A 139 0.41 -7.96 -8.45
C SER A 139 1.31 -8.84 -7.58
N ALA A 140 0.81 -9.41 -6.47
CA ALA A 140 1.57 -10.34 -5.64
C ALA A 140 1.41 -11.83 -6.02
N THR A 141 0.69 -12.17 -7.10
CA THR A 141 0.42 -13.58 -7.46
C THR A 141 1.54 -14.28 -8.23
N ALA A 142 2.74 -13.70 -8.29
CA ALA A 142 3.92 -14.37 -8.82
C ALA A 142 4.91 -14.83 -7.72
N ALA A 143 4.80 -14.30 -6.49
CA ALA A 143 5.67 -14.69 -5.39
C ALA A 143 5.06 -15.84 -4.55
N ALA A 144 5.65 -17.03 -4.71
CA ALA A 144 5.48 -18.25 -3.91
C ALA A 144 4.17 -19.07 -4.13
N GLY A 145 4.28 -20.11 -4.96
CA GLY A 145 3.28 -21.19 -5.10
C GLY A 145 2.21 -20.89 -6.14
N GLY A 146 2.28 -21.58 -7.28
CA GLY A 146 1.45 -21.34 -8.46
C GLY A 146 -0.06 -21.42 -8.20
N LYS A 147 -0.68 -20.29 -7.88
CA LYS A 147 -2.11 -20.09 -8.09
C LYS A 147 -2.29 -19.66 -9.55
N LYS A 148 -2.83 -20.58 -10.36
CA LYS A 148 -3.12 -20.34 -11.78
C LYS A 148 -3.91 -19.02 -11.93
N LYS A 149 -3.40 -18.09 -12.74
CA LYS A 149 -4.14 -16.86 -13.10
C LYS A 149 -5.54 -17.25 -13.58
N HIS A 150 -6.56 -16.54 -13.12
CA HIS A 150 -7.95 -16.86 -13.48
C HIS A 150 -8.08 -16.92 -15.01
N PRO A 151 -8.73 -17.95 -15.60
CA PRO A 151 -8.77 -18.14 -17.05
C PRO A 151 -9.28 -16.91 -17.83
N LEU A 152 -10.20 -16.14 -17.23
CA LEU A 152 -10.67 -14.88 -17.82
C LEU A 152 -9.58 -13.81 -17.93
N LEU A 153 -8.64 -13.74 -16.98
CA LEU A 153 -7.53 -12.78 -17.01
C LEU A 153 -6.49 -13.18 -18.05
N VAL A 154 -6.20 -14.48 -18.18
CA VAL A 154 -5.31 -14.99 -19.23
C VAL A 154 -5.88 -14.63 -20.61
N ALA A 155 -7.15 -14.96 -20.85
CA ALA A 155 -7.82 -14.63 -22.11
C ALA A 155 -7.92 -13.10 -22.35
N PHE A 156 -8.00 -12.30 -21.29
CA PHE A 156 -7.99 -10.84 -21.39
C PHE A 156 -6.64 -10.32 -21.88
N VAL A 157 -5.53 -10.79 -21.31
CA VAL A 157 -4.17 -10.39 -21.73
C VAL A 157 -3.94 -10.70 -23.21
N ASP A 158 -4.28 -11.92 -23.65
CA ASP A 158 -4.11 -12.34 -25.05
C ASP A 158 -4.94 -11.49 -26.03
N ARG A 159 -6.20 -11.19 -25.66
CA ARG A 159 -7.09 -10.37 -26.50
C ARG A 159 -6.67 -8.92 -26.53
N PHE A 160 -6.17 -8.40 -25.41
CA PHE A 160 -5.73 -7.01 -25.27
C PHE A 160 -4.56 -6.71 -26.22
N ALA A 161 -3.68 -7.68 -26.47
CA ALA A 161 -2.57 -7.52 -27.41
C ALA A 161 -3.02 -7.25 -28.86
N ASN A 162 -4.27 -7.59 -29.22
CA ASN A 162 -4.84 -7.41 -30.56
C ASN A 162 -5.84 -6.25 -30.63
N ASP A 163 -6.74 -6.16 -29.65
CA ASP A 163 -7.79 -5.14 -29.59
C ASP A 163 -8.08 -4.76 -28.13
N PRO A 164 -7.38 -3.74 -27.58
CA PRO A 164 -7.54 -3.27 -26.21
C PRO A 164 -8.98 -2.92 -25.85
N ALA A 165 -9.66 -2.17 -26.70
CA ALA A 165 -11.00 -1.65 -26.43
C ALA A 165 -12.02 -2.80 -26.31
N ARG A 166 -11.97 -3.76 -27.24
CA ARG A 166 -12.85 -4.92 -27.21
C ARG A 166 -12.51 -5.88 -26.06
N ALA A 167 -11.23 -6.05 -25.74
CA ALA A 167 -10.79 -6.89 -24.62
C ALA A 167 -11.33 -6.34 -23.27
N ILE A 168 -11.20 -5.02 -23.05
CA ILE A 168 -11.73 -4.34 -21.87
C ILE A 168 -13.26 -4.49 -21.81
N ALA A 169 -13.98 -4.17 -22.88
CA ALA A 169 -15.44 -4.27 -22.93
C ALA A 169 -15.93 -5.69 -22.63
N SER A 170 -15.26 -6.70 -23.19
CA SER A 170 -15.60 -8.11 -22.93
C SER A 170 -15.35 -8.51 -21.49
N LEU A 171 -14.29 -8.03 -20.85
CA LEU A 171 -13.99 -8.38 -19.46
C LEU A 171 -14.95 -7.68 -18.49
N ILE A 172 -15.29 -6.42 -18.76
CA ILE A 172 -16.27 -5.66 -17.97
C ILE A 172 -17.63 -6.37 -17.98
N SER A 173 -18.12 -6.73 -19.17
CA SER A 173 -19.40 -7.42 -19.32
C SER A 173 -19.41 -8.79 -18.64
N LYS A 174 -18.36 -9.61 -18.82
CA LYS A 174 -18.28 -10.96 -18.24
C LYS A 174 -18.00 -10.96 -16.74
N GLY A 175 -17.29 -9.95 -16.25
CA GLY A 175 -16.90 -9.81 -14.84
C GLY A 175 -17.89 -9.03 -13.99
N GLY A 176 -18.95 -8.46 -14.59
CA GLY A 176 -19.90 -7.60 -13.89
C GLY A 176 -19.24 -6.34 -13.30
N LEU A 177 -18.19 -5.82 -13.95
CA LEU A 177 -17.45 -4.65 -13.47
C LEU A 177 -18.15 -3.36 -13.90
N ALA A 178 -17.88 -2.26 -13.20
CA ALA A 178 -18.32 -0.95 -13.66
C ALA A 178 -17.55 -0.52 -14.92
N ASN A 179 -18.27 0.08 -15.88
CA ASN A 179 -17.68 0.64 -17.10
C ASN A 179 -17.30 2.11 -16.89
N ASP A 180 -16.38 2.36 -15.96
CA ASP A 180 -15.92 3.69 -15.60
C ASP A 180 -14.38 3.77 -15.56
N GLY A 181 -13.85 4.99 -15.72
CA GLY A 181 -12.41 5.25 -15.77
C GLY A 181 -11.60 4.65 -14.62
N PRO A 182 -12.00 4.83 -13.35
CA PRO A 182 -11.33 4.24 -12.19
C PRO A 182 -11.21 2.70 -12.22
N THR A 183 -12.27 2.00 -12.64
CA THR A 183 -12.28 0.54 -12.73
C THR A 183 -11.39 0.05 -13.86
N ILE A 184 -11.50 0.66 -15.04
CA ILE A 184 -10.66 0.33 -16.20
C ILE A 184 -9.19 0.62 -15.89
N ALA A 185 -8.87 1.78 -15.32
CA ALA A 185 -7.52 2.15 -14.92
C ALA A 185 -6.93 1.16 -13.92
N ASN A 186 -7.72 0.73 -12.92
CA ASN A 186 -7.28 -0.28 -11.96
C ASN A 186 -6.97 -1.62 -12.64
N LEU A 187 -7.83 -2.04 -13.57
CA LEU A 187 -7.61 -3.25 -14.36
C LEU A 187 -6.30 -3.16 -15.15
N LEU A 188 -6.07 -2.07 -15.88
CA LEU A 188 -4.86 -1.87 -16.67
C LEU A 188 -3.60 -1.76 -15.80
N TYR A 189 -3.69 -1.13 -14.63
CA TYR A 189 -2.56 -0.95 -13.71
C TYR A 189 -2.14 -2.26 -13.03
N ARG A 190 -3.11 -3.11 -12.67
CA ARG A 190 -2.84 -4.39 -11.96
C ARG A 190 -2.32 -5.50 -12.84
N ASN A 191 -2.67 -5.51 -14.13
CA ASN A 191 -2.25 -6.56 -15.06
C ASN A 191 -0.94 -6.14 -15.74
N THR A 192 0.18 -6.41 -15.08
CA THR A 192 1.49 -5.98 -15.59
C THR A 192 1.96 -6.72 -16.84
N ASP A 193 1.30 -7.83 -17.19
CA ASP A 193 1.63 -8.66 -18.36
C ASP A 193 1.03 -8.11 -19.66
N LEU A 194 0.22 -7.04 -19.60
CA LEU A 194 -0.37 -6.44 -20.80
C LEU A 194 0.72 -5.96 -21.76
N ASN A 195 0.44 -6.09 -23.07
CA ASN A 195 1.30 -5.53 -24.10
C ASN A 195 1.40 -4.01 -23.92
N ARG A 196 2.60 -3.51 -23.65
CA ARG A 196 2.80 -2.11 -23.24
C ARG A 196 2.71 -1.12 -24.40
N ASN A 197 2.92 -1.57 -25.63
CA ASN A 197 2.67 -0.77 -26.83
C ASN A 197 1.17 -0.53 -27.00
N GLN A 198 0.37 -1.60 -26.90
CA GLN A 198 -1.09 -1.52 -27.01
C GLN A 198 -1.70 -0.70 -25.88
N LEU A 199 -1.15 -0.82 -24.66
CA LEU A 199 -1.53 0.03 -23.54
C LEU A 199 -1.27 1.51 -23.84
N GLY A 200 -0.10 1.85 -24.37
CA GLY A 200 0.22 3.23 -24.72
C GLY A 200 -0.66 3.79 -25.83
N ALA A 201 -0.91 3.02 -26.88
CA ALA A 201 -1.83 3.39 -27.95
C ALA A 201 -3.24 3.66 -27.40
N TYR A 202 -3.79 2.75 -26.59
CA TYR A 202 -5.09 2.90 -25.97
C TYR A 202 -5.19 4.13 -25.06
N LEU A 203 -4.18 4.37 -24.22
CA LEU A 203 -4.14 5.52 -23.32
C LEU A 203 -3.93 6.85 -24.05
N SER A 204 -3.34 6.82 -25.24
CA SER A 204 -3.14 8.02 -26.08
C SER A 204 -4.38 8.45 -26.86
N ASP A 205 -5.41 7.60 -26.93
CA ASP A 205 -6.70 7.98 -27.52
C ASP A 205 -7.39 9.06 -26.67
N ARG A 206 -7.72 10.18 -27.30
CA ARG A 206 -8.40 11.31 -26.65
C ARG A 206 -9.78 10.94 -26.13
N HIS A 207 -10.47 9.96 -26.73
CA HIS A 207 -11.73 9.43 -26.21
C HIS A 207 -11.55 8.71 -24.86
N GLN A 208 -10.35 8.18 -24.60
CA GLN A 208 -10.00 7.48 -23.36
C GLN A 208 -9.35 8.39 -22.31
N ARG A 209 -9.49 9.72 -22.43
CA ARG A 209 -8.92 10.68 -21.47
C ARG A 209 -9.28 10.39 -20.01
N HIS A 210 -10.51 9.97 -19.76
CA HIS A 210 -10.99 9.65 -18.40
C HIS A 210 -10.27 8.43 -17.81
N VAL A 211 -9.95 7.42 -18.63
CA VAL A 211 -9.13 6.26 -18.24
C VAL A 211 -7.68 6.69 -18.03
N LEU A 212 -7.10 7.49 -18.93
CA LEU A 212 -5.73 7.99 -18.80
C LEU A 212 -5.54 8.76 -17.48
N ARG A 213 -6.45 9.69 -17.16
CA ARG A 213 -6.40 10.45 -15.91
C ARG A 213 -6.49 9.52 -14.69
N ALA A 214 -7.42 8.57 -14.72
CA ALA A 214 -7.56 7.59 -13.64
C ALA A 214 -6.34 6.65 -13.52
N TYR A 215 -5.67 6.32 -14.63
CA TYR A 215 -4.46 5.50 -14.65
C TYR A 215 -3.26 6.24 -14.05
N ILE A 216 -3.08 7.52 -14.41
CA ILE A 216 -2.04 8.39 -13.85
C ILE A 216 -2.26 8.61 -12.34
N ASP A 217 -3.52 8.75 -11.89
CA ASP A 217 -3.84 8.92 -10.46
C ASP A 217 -3.33 7.77 -9.59
N ARG A 218 -3.25 6.55 -10.15
CA ARG A 218 -2.74 5.36 -9.45
C ARG A 218 -1.29 5.50 -9.01
N PHE A 219 -0.48 6.36 -9.64
CA PHE A 219 0.93 6.54 -9.30
C PHE A 219 1.14 7.37 -8.04
N ARG A 220 0.16 8.22 -7.66
CA ARG A 220 0.21 9.10 -6.47
C ARG A 220 1.47 9.97 -6.42
N PHE A 221 1.62 10.87 -7.40
CA PHE A 221 2.83 11.70 -7.57
C PHE A 221 3.07 12.83 -6.54
N ALA A 222 2.25 12.93 -5.49
CA ALA A 222 2.45 13.94 -4.45
C ALA A 222 3.84 13.76 -3.79
N GLY A 223 4.65 14.82 -3.81
CA GLY A 223 6.02 14.82 -3.28
C GLY A 223 7.03 14.03 -4.12
N VAL A 224 6.65 13.53 -5.29
CA VAL A 224 7.57 12.85 -6.22
C VAL A 224 8.17 13.88 -7.17
N ARG A 225 9.51 13.88 -7.30
CA ARG A 225 10.22 14.80 -8.20
C ARG A 225 9.84 14.53 -9.65
N ILE A 226 9.75 15.57 -10.49
CA ILE A 226 9.18 15.46 -11.84
C ILE A 226 9.90 14.43 -12.75
N ASP A 227 11.23 14.34 -12.70
CA ASP A 227 12.02 13.35 -13.46
C ASP A 227 11.93 11.93 -12.90
N ASP A 228 11.63 11.79 -11.61
CA ASP A 228 11.32 10.51 -10.98
C ASP A 228 9.90 10.05 -11.41
N ALA A 229 8.92 10.97 -11.40
CA ALA A 229 7.54 10.74 -11.82
C ALA A 229 7.45 10.32 -13.31
N LEU A 230 8.18 11.03 -14.18
CA LEU A 230 8.27 10.69 -15.60
C LEU A 230 8.82 9.28 -15.81
N ARG A 231 9.93 8.93 -15.14
CA ARG A 231 10.52 7.59 -15.25
C ARG A 231 9.60 6.50 -14.72
N LEU A 232 8.86 6.75 -13.64
CA LEU A 232 7.87 5.81 -13.10
C LEU A 232 6.74 5.53 -14.09
N PHE A 233 6.22 6.60 -14.72
CA PHE A 233 5.16 6.48 -15.71
C PHE A 233 5.67 5.73 -16.96
N LEU A 234 6.82 6.11 -17.51
CA LEU A 234 7.39 5.45 -18.69
C LEU A 234 7.81 4.00 -18.41
N MET A 235 8.09 3.62 -17.16
CA MET A 235 8.29 2.22 -16.75
C MET A 235 7.01 1.38 -16.77
N SER A 236 5.83 1.97 -16.91
CA SER A 236 4.55 1.26 -16.97
C SER A 236 3.92 1.22 -18.36
N VAL A 237 4.38 2.04 -19.31
CA VAL A 237 3.75 2.19 -20.63
C VAL A 237 4.80 2.51 -21.69
N ARG A 238 4.58 2.07 -22.93
CA ARG A 238 5.38 2.51 -24.08
C ARG A 238 4.58 3.54 -24.86
N LEU A 239 5.08 4.76 -24.98
CA LEU A 239 4.39 5.79 -25.75
C LEU A 239 4.48 5.51 -27.26
N PRO A 240 3.44 5.86 -28.06
CA PRO A 240 3.49 5.73 -29.50
C PRO A 240 4.63 6.53 -30.15
N PHE A 241 5.27 5.96 -31.17
CA PHE A 241 6.33 6.60 -31.97
C PHE A 241 5.78 7.23 -33.25
N ASP A 242 4.70 8.02 -33.15
CA ASP A 242 3.91 8.53 -34.28
C ASP A 242 4.28 9.96 -34.71
N GLY A 243 5.44 10.47 -34.30
CA GLY A 243 5.88 11.84 -34.61
C GLY A 243 5.54 12.88 -33.55
N GLY A 244 5.23 12.43 -32.32
CA GLY A 244 5.18 13.26 -31.12
C GLY A 244 3.76 13.57 -30.65
N ALA A 245 2.77 13.67 -31.53
CA ALA A 245 1.44 14.18 -31.17
C ALA A 245 0.72 13.33 -30.10
N ALA A 246 0.73 11.99 -30.22
CA ALA A 246 0.09 11.12 -29.23
C ALA A 246 0.89 11.06 -27.92
N ALA A 247 2.22 10.98 -28.00
CA ALA A 247 3.11 11.01 -26.85
C ALA A 247 2.99 12.33 -26.07
N ASP A 248 3.04 13.48 -26.76
CA ASP A 248 2.90 14.83 -26.19
C ASP A 248 1.55 15.01 -25.50
N TYR A 249 0.46 14.46 -26.07
CA TYR A 249 -0.84 14.49 -25.41
C TYR A 249 -0.81 13.75 -24.06
N VAL A 250 -0.23 12.54 -24.03
CA VAL A 250 -0.12 11.76 -22.78
C VAL A 250 0.78 12.46 -21.77
N ILE A 251 1.94 12.98 -22.19
CA ILE A 251 2.85 13.75 -21.35
C ILE A 251 2.19 15.02 -20.82
N GLY A 252 1.37 15.71 -21.62
CA GLY A 252 0.59 16.86 -21.17
C GLY A 252 -0.41 16.52 -20.08
N VAL A 253 -1.14 15.41 -20.18
CA VAL A 253 -2.05 14.97 -19.11
C VAL A 253 -1.28 14.59 -17.85
N LEU A 254 -0.17 13.87 -18.00
CA LEU A 254 0.73 13.50 -16.89
C LEU A 254 1.27 14.74 -16.16
N ALA A 255 1.78 15.72 -16.90
CA ALA A 255 2.35 16.94 -16.35
C ALA A 255 1.32 17.78 -15.59
N ASN A 256 0.11 17.93 -16.14
CA ASN A 256 -0.98 18.62 -15.46
C ASN A 256 -1.33 17.95 -14.13
N MET A 257 -1.47 16.61 -14.12
CA MET A 257 -1.77 15.87 -12.89
C MET A 257 -0.62 15.92 -11.87
N TRP A 258 0.63 15.90 -12.35
CA TRP A 258 1.79 16.09 -11.48
C TRP A 258 1.78 17.47 -10.84
N ALA A 259 1.49 18.54 -11.60
CA ALA A 259 1.41 19.90 -11.09
C ALA A 259 0.25 20.06 -10.07
N GLU A 260 -0.93 19.50 -10.36
CA GLU A 260 -2.08 19.47 -9.45
C GLU A 260 -1.73 18.77 -8.11
N ALA A 261 -0.91 17.72 -8.14
CA ALA A 261 -0.47 17.00 -6.94
C ALA A 261 0.69 17.69 -6.18
N ASN A 262 1.36 18.67 -6.81
CA ASN A 262 2.58 19.31 -6.30
C ASN A 262 2.50 20.85 -6.35
N THR A 263 1.35 21.41 -5.99
CA THR A 263 1.07 22.86 -6.03
C THR A 263 2.08 23.71 -5.26
N ALA A 264 2.67 23.17 -4.20
CA ALA A 264 3.71 23.84 -3.40
C ALA A 264 4.98 24.20 -4.20
N THR A 265 5.19 23.59 -5.38
CA THR A 265 6.32 23.91 -6.26
C THR A 265 6.12 25.19 -7.07
N GLY A 266 4.88 25.67 -7.22
CA GLY A 266 4.53 26.80 -8.09
C GLY A 266 4.63 26.49 -9.60
N ILE A 267 5.04 25.28 -9.99
CA ILE A 267 5.17 24.86 -11.38
C ILE A 267 3.77 24.50 -11.91
N ASP A 268 3.32 25.21 -12.93
CA ASP A 268 2.05 24.91 -13.61
C ASP A 268 2.19 23.75 -14.62
N GLY A 269 1.06 23.28 -15.14
CA GLY A 269 1.03 22.14 -16.06
C GLY A 269 1.78 22.36 -17.38
N ALA A 270 1.82 23.60 -17.89
CA ALA A 270 2.51 23.91 -19.14
C ALA A 270 4.04 23.86 -18.97
N VAL A 271 4.55 24.48 -17.89
CA VAL A 271 5.98 24.41 -17.55
C VAL A 271 6.39 22.98 -17.19
N ALA A 272 5.54 22.24 -16.46
CA ALA A 272 5.78 20.83 -16.15
C ALA A 272 5.85 19.96 -17.42
N GLN A 273 4.95 20.18 -18.38
CA GLN A 273 4.95 19.46 -19.66
C GLN A 273 6.24 19.76 -20.43
N GLY A 274 6.58 21.04 -20.57
CA GLY A 274 7.82 21.47 -21.20
C GLY A 274 9.06 20.82 -20.58
N LEU A 275 9.10 20.72 -19.24
CA LEU A 275 10.22 20.11 -18.53
C LEU A 275 10.29 18.59 -18.76
N MET A 276 9.17 17.88 -18.72
CA MET A 276 9.14 16.44 -19.03
C MET A 276 9.60 16.16 -20.47
N THR A 277 9.13 16.95 -21.44
CA THR A 277 9.55 16.85 -22.84
C THR A 277 11.04 17.17 -22.99
N ALA A 278 11.55 18.21 -22.33
CA ALA A 278 12.98 18.56 -22.34
C ALA A 278 13.85 17.43 -21.74
N ILE A 279 13.38 16.77 -20.68
CA ILE A 279 14.06 15.60 -20.09
C ILE A 279 14.14 14.44 -21.09
N MET A 280 13.06 14.17 -21.83
CA MET A 280 13.04 13.11 -22.84
C MET A 280 13.99 13.43 -24.00
N HIS A 281 13.99 14.68 -24.50
CA HIS A 281 14.94 15.13 -25.52
C HIS A 281 16.39 15.04 -25.04
N LEU A 282 16.66 15.43 -23.80
CA LEU A 282 18.00 15.30 -23.20
C LEU A 282 18.42 13.82 -23.14
N SER A 283 17.51 12.93 -22.79
CA SER A 283 17.78 11.49 -22.75
C SER A 283 18.15 10.94 -24.13
N ASP A 284 17.40 11.31 -25.19
CA ASP A 284 17.73 10.94 -26.57
C ASP A 284 19.07 11.52 -27.03
N ALA A 285 19.34 12.78 -26.70
CA ALA A 285 20.57 13.46 -27.07
C ALA A 285 21.82 12.84 -26.41
N LEU A 286 21.70 12.40 -25.16
CA LEU A 286 22.82 11.80 -24.43
C LEU A 286 22.99 10.31 -24.75
N HIS A 287 21.88 9.56 -24.86
CA HIS A 287 21.90 8.08 -24.86
C HIS A 287 21.24 7.41 -26.07
N GLY A 288 20.49 8.14 -26.89
CA GLY A 288 19.72 7.54 -27.98
C GLY A 288 20.60 6.96 -29.09
N GLY A 289 20.44 5.67 -29.41
CA GLY A 289 21.07 5.07 -30.58
C GLY A 289 20.35 5.42 -31.88
N ASP A 290 20.97 5.09 -33.01
CA ASP A 290 20.45 5.43 -34.34
C ASP A 290 19.35 4.48 -34.83
N GLU A 291 19.10 3.39 -34.11
CA GLU A 291 18.09 2.40 -34.46
C GLU A 291 16.65 2.86 -34.13
N PRO A 292 15.65 2.47 -34.96
CA PRO A 292 14.25 2.76 -34.71
C PRO A 292 13.77 2.18 -33.36
N GLY A 293 13.16 3.02 -32.52
CA GLY A 293 12.65 2.62 -31.21
C GLY A 293 13.64 2.80 -30.06
N GLU A 294 14.88 3.19 -30.33
CA GLU A 294 15.86 3.62 -29.33
C GLU A 294 15.79 5.11 -28.99
N ARG A 295 14.77 5.83 -29.49
CA ARG A 295 14.54 7.25 -29.19
C ARG A 295 13.07 7.50 -28.91
N PHE A 296 12.78 8.53 -28.11
CA PHE A 296 11.42 9.02 -27.93
C PHE A 296 10.95 9.84 -29.13
N PHE A 297 11.86 10.63 -29.72
CA PHE A 297 11.54 11.54 -30.80
C PHE A 297 12.22 11.14 -32.12
N ARG A 298 11.63 11.60 -33.23
CA ARG A 298 12.25 11.48 -34.55
C ARG A 298 13.38 12.50 -34.67
N GLY A 299 14.55 12.04 -35.10
CA GLY A 299 15.72 12.89 -35.29
C GLY A 299 17.01 12.11 -35.10
N SER A 300 18.11 12.63 -35.63
CA SER A 300 19.46 12.12 -35.37
C SER A 300 19.94 12.60 -34.00
N LYS A 301 20.76 11.79 -33.32
CA LYS A 301 21.46 12.23 -32.11
C LYS A 301 22.42 13.35 -32.51
N PRO A 302 22.47 14.46 -31.74
CA PRO A 302 23.41 15.53 -32.02
C PRO A 302 24.85 15.01 -31.95
N SER A 303 25.71 15.53 -32.82
CA SER A 303 27.13 15.18 -32.85
C SER A 303 27.86 15.59 -31.56
N VAL A 304 27.45 16.71 -30.97
CA VAL A 304 27.96 17.21 -29.69
C VAL A 304 26.87 17.02 -28.64
N PRO A 305 27.12 16.21 -27.59
CA PRO A 305 26.17 16.05 -26.49
C PRO A 305 25.96 17.38 -25.74
N PRO A 306 24.72 17.75 -25.39
CA PRO A 306 24.43 19.00 -24.68
C PRO A 306 25.08 19.03 -23.30
N THR A 307 25.64 20.16 -22.92
CA THR A 307 26.14 20.43 -21.57
C THR A 307 25.00 20.76 -20.61
N VAL A 308 25.31 20.89 -19.31
CA VAL A 308 24.32 21.30 -18.31
C VAL A 308 23.81 22.72 -18.58
N ASP A 309 24.71 23.62 -19.03
CA ASP A 309 24.39 25.00 -19.35
C ASP A 309 23.51 25.08 -20.61
N ASP A 310 23.80 24.26 -21.63
CA ASP A 310 22.95 24.17 -22.84
C ASP A 310 21.53 23.71 -22.49
N PHE A 311 21.40 22.70 -21.62
CA PHE A 311 20.11 22.20 -21.16
C PHE A 311 19.33 23.24 -20.37
N ILE A 312 20.00 23.94 -19.44
CA ILE A 312 19.37 25.00 -18.65
C ILE A 312 18.92 26.14 -19.57
N ALA A 313 19.80 26.64 -20.44
CA ALA A 313 19.50 27.73 -21.37
C ALA A 313 18.32 27.39 -22.27
N SER A 314 18.33 26.20 -22.89
CA SER A 314 17.22 25.75 -23.75
C SER A 314 15.89 25.64 -23.01
N PHE A 315 15.90 25.21 -21.73
CA PHE A 315 14.66 25.13 -20.96
C PHE A 315 14.14 26.50 -20.52
N ARG A 316 15.01 27.51 -20.34
CA ARG A 316 14.60 28.88 -20.00
C ARG A 316 13.75 29.56 -21.08
N ASP A 317 13.88 29.13 -22.33
CA ASP A 317 13.00 29.58 -23.41
C ASP A 317 11.53 29.17 -23.15
N VAL A 318 11.33 28.06 -22.44
CA VAL A 318 10.00 27.56 -22.04
C VAL A 318 9.59 28.12 -20.68
N ASP A 319 10.50 28.15 -19.71
CA ASP A 319 10.30 28.70 -18.36
C ASP A 319 10.75 30.16 -18.25
N THR A 320 10.07 31.05 -18.98
CA THR A 320 10.41 32.49 -19.07
C THR A 320 10.38 33.22 -17.72
N ARG A 321 9.59 32.73 -16.77
CA ARG A 321 9.51 33.29 -15.41
C ARG A 321 10.54 32.70 -14.45
N SER A 322 11.35 31.74 -14.91
CA SER A 322 12.31 31.00 -14.10
C SER A 322 11.71 30.39 -12.84
N VAL A 323 10.50 29.82 -12.96
CA VAL A 323 9.79 29.17 -11.85
C VAL A 323 10.55 27.94 -11.37
N VAL A 324 11.21 27.22 -12.29
CA VAL A 324 11.99 26.03 -11.96
C VAL A 324 13.38 26.45 -11.47
N PRO A 325 13.79 26.08 -10.24
CA PRO A 325 15.11 26.44 -9.72
C PRO A 325 16.23 25.81 -10.56
N GLU A 326 17.30 26.55 -10.78
CA GLU A 326 18.46 26.09 -11.57
C GLU A 326 19.11 24.85 -10.96
N ASP A 327 19.23 24.79 -9.63
CA ASP A 327 19.67 23.61 -8.90
C ASP A 327 18.84 22.35 -9.23
N LEU A 328 17.53 22.51 -9.46
CA LEU A 328 16.69 21.39 -9.85
C LEU A 328 17.01 20.94 -11.27
N LEU A 329 17.17 21.87 -12.22
CA LEU A 329 17.56 21.57 -13.59
C LEU A 329 18.93 20.88 -13.65
N ALA A 330 19.94 21.38 -12.92
CA ALA A 330 21.26 20.78 -12.85
C ALA A 330 21.23 19.35 -12.26
N ARG A 331 20.40 19.11 -11.22
CA ARG A 331 20.19 17.78 -10.65
C ARG A 331 19.49 16.84 -11.64
N ILE A 332 18.51 17.33 -12.38
CA ILE A 332 17.81 16.57 -13.43
C ILE A 332 18.80 16.18 -14.54
N TYR A 333 19.57 17.14 -15.06
CA TYR A 333 20.61 16.90 -16.06
C TYR A 333 21.59 15.83 -15.58
N THR A 334 22.11 15.97 -14.35
CA THR A 334 23.04 15.00 -13.78
C THR A 334 22.41 13.60 -13.66
N ALA A 335 21.14 13.51 -13.28
CA ALA A 335 20.42 12.25 -13.20
C ALA A 335 20.25 11.61 -14.58
N VAL A 336 19.82 12.37 -15.59
CA VAL A 336 19.64 11.88 -16.97
C VAL A 336 20.98 11.51 -17.59
N ARG A 337 22.04 12.29 -17.38
CA ARG A 337 23.39 11.97 -17.87
C ARG A 337 23.93 10.67 -17.30
N ARG A 338 23.65 10.38 -16.03
CA ARG A 338 24.04 9.11 -15.40
C ARG A 338 23.20 7.94 -15.89
N GLU A 339 21.93 8.17 -16.15
CA GLU A 339 20.97 7.12 -16.47
C GLU A 339 19.89 7.60 -17.42
N ARG A 340 19.82 6.89 -18.55
CA ARG A 340 18.81 7.03 -19.59
C ARG A 340 17.39 6.92 -19.02
N VAL A 341 16.46 7.70 -19.59
CA VAL A 341 15.03 7.51 -19.40
C VAL A 341 14.58 6.39 -20.33
N GLU A 342 14.01 5.33 -19.75
CA GLU A 342 13.62 4.13 -20.47
C GLU A 342 12.10 3.99 -20.54
N ASN A 343 11.60 3.46 -21.66
CA ASN A 343 10.24 2.95 -21.76
C ASN A 343 10.13 1.56 -21.10
N ALA A 344 8.91 1.14 -20.79
CA ALA A 344 8.63 -0.21 -20.35
C ALA A 344 9.10 -1.25 -21.37
N SER A 345 9.39 -2.47 -20.90
CA SER A 345 9.48 -3.65 -21.78
C SER A 345 8.17 -3.77 -22.58
N ASP A 346 8.25 -4.25 -23.82
CA ASP A 346 7.07 -4.37 -24.67
C ASP A 346 6.13 -5.50 -24.24
N ASN A 347 6.61 -6.37 -23.35
CA ASN A 347 5.93 -7.58 -22.88
C ASN A 347 5.48 -8.47 -24.06
N SER A 348 6.21 -8.41 -25.17
CA SER A 348 5.93 -9.24 -26.34
C SER A 348 6.48 -10.64 -26.12
N LEU A 349 5.72 -11.67 -26.48
CA LEU A 349 6.21 -13.05 -26.52
C LEU A 349 7.43 -13.22 -27.45
N PHE A 350 7.57 -12.32 -28.43
CA PHE A 350 8.67 -12.29 -29.39
C PHE A 350 9.79 -11.31 -28.99
N SER A 351 9.75 -10.78 -27.76
CA SER A 351 10.79 -9.88 -27.28
C SER A 351 12.13 -10.60 -27.25
N MET A 352 13.15 -10.02 -27.90
CA MET A 352 14.52 -10.54 -27.91
C MET A 352 15.18 -10.47 -26.51
N THR A 353 14.57 -9.75 -25.56
CA THR A 353 15.01 -9.65 -24.17
C THR A 353 13.90 -10.15 -23.24
N PRO A 354 14.03 -11.37 -22.67
CA PRO A 354 12.98 -11.91 -21.80
C PRO A 354 12.86 -11.08 -20.53
N ASP A 355 11.62 -10.95 -20.06
CA ASP A 355 11.28 -10.39 -18.76
C ASP A 355 11.87 -11.25 -17.64
N ILE A 356 12.27 -10.59 -16.55
CA ILE A 356 12.93 -11.20 -15.39
C ILE A 356 12.02 -11.02 -14.18
N GLU A 357 11.69 -12.11 -13.51
CA GLU A 357 10.83 -12.06 -12.34
C GLU A 357 11.61 -11.64 -11.10
N ALA A 358 11.10 -10.62 -10.39
CA ALA A 358 11.56 -10.22 -9.08
C ALA A 358 10.41 -10.38 -8.07
N THR A 359 10.74 -10.83 -6.86
CA THR A 359 9.76 -11.09 -5.81
C THR A 359 9.99 -10.18 -4.61
N ILE A 360 8.94 -9.90 -3.86
CA ILE A 360 9.01 -9.16 -2.60
C ILE A 360 8.40 -9.99 -1.46
N GLU A 361 9.10 -10.03 -0.33
CA GLU A 361 8.66 -10.71 0.89
C GLU A 361 8.47 -9.68 2.02
N PRO A 362 7.34 -9.70 2.74
CA PRO A 362 6.18 -10.59 2.53
C PRO A 362 5.43 -10.25 1.23
N ALA A 363 4.84 -11.26 0.59
CA ALA A 363 4.11 -11.10 -0.68
C ALA A 363 2.95 -10.10 -0.57
N LYS A 364 2.26 -10.10 0.58
CA LYS A 364 1.32 -9.04 0.96
C LYS A 364 2.00 -8.07 1.91
N LEU A 365 2.37 -6.90 1.40
CA LEU A 365 2.89 -5.82 2.24
C LEU A 365 1.81 -5.29 3.19
N PRO A 366 2.15 -4.95 4.44
CA PRO A 366 1.19 -4.44 5.41
C PRO A 366 0.49 -3.18 4.90
N THR A 367 -0.77 -2.99 5.28
CA THR A 367 -1.59 -1.81 4.97
C THR A 367 -1.32 -0.67 5.95
N GLN A 368 -0.91 -0.99 7.18
CA GLN A 368 -0.67 -0.05 8.26
C GLN A 368 0.78 -0.10 8.73
N LEU A 369 1.33 1.05 9.11
CA LEU A 369 2.62 1.17 9.78
C LEU A 369 2.48 2.07 11.01
N VAL A 370 3.32 1.84 12.01
CA VAL A 370 3.33 2.66 13.22
C VAL A 370 4.19 3.89 13.03
N TYR A 371 3.65 5.03 13.44
CA TYR A 371 4.32 6.31 13.45
C TYR A 371 5.69 6.24 14.13
N ARG A 372 6.73 6.72 13.43
CA ARG A 372 8.14 6.75 13.87
C ARG A 372 8.72 5.40 14.31
N THR A 373 8.11 4.30 13.89
CA THR A 373 8.61 2.95 14.18
C THR A 373 9.00 2.26 12.89
N PRO A 374 10.24 1.75 12.77
CA PRO A 374 10.65 1.00 11.60
C PRO A 374 9.80 -0.25 11.40
N SER A 375 9.36 -0.47 10.16
CA SER A 375 8.63 -1.68 9.78
C SER A 375 9.46 -2.95 9.98
N THR A 376 8.79 -4.10 9.86
CA THR A 376 9.49 -5.35 9.53
C THR A 376 10.26 -5.20 8.22
N ARG A 377 11.27 -6.06 8.03
CA ARG A 377 12.15 -5.98 6.86
C ARG A 377 11.42 -6.51 5.63
N PHE A 378 11.36 -5.72 4.56
CA PHE A 378 10.85 -6.14 3.26
C PHE A 378 12.01 -6.55 2.36
N THR A 379 11.99 -7.78 1.85
CA THR A 379 13.10 -8.35 1.06
C THR A 379 12.69 -8.48 -0.40
N ILE A 380 13.46 -7.88 -1.29
CA ILE A 380 13.35 -8.07 -2.73
C ILE A 380 14.41 -9.09 -3.18
N THR A 381 13.97 -10.09 -3.92
CA THR A 381 14.82 -11.14 -4.50
C THR A 381 14.72 -11.12 -6.01
N ILE A 382 15.87 -11.21 -6.69
CA ILE A 382 16.00 -11.42 -8.12
C ILE A 382 16.71 -12.77 -8.40
N PRO A 383 16.71 -13.30 -9.64
CA PRO A 383 17.27 -14.63 -9.92
C PRO A 383 18.78 -14.74 -9.74
N GLY A 384 19.51 -13.63 -9.95
CA GLY A 384 20.96 -13.55 -9.77
C GLY A 384 21.42 -12.09 -9.68
N PRO A 385 22.63 -11.80 -9.20
CA PRO A 385 23.14 -10.43 -9.09
C PRO A 385 23.14 -9.70 -10.44
N ASP A 386 22.75 -8.42 -10.44
CA ASP A 386 22.71 -7.57 -11.63
C ASP A 386 23.27 -6.16 -11.32
N PRO A 387 24.46 -5.79 -11.83
CA PRO A 387 25.05 -4.47 -11.63
C PRO A 387 24.33 -3.35 -12.38
N LYS A 388 23.45 -3.67 -13.33
CA LYS A 388 22.64 -2.74 -14.10
C LYS A 388 21.19 -2.67 -13.60
N PHE A 389 20.94 -3.16 -12.39
CA PHE A 389 19.63 -3.06 -11.73
C PHE A 389 19.75 -2.53 -10.30
N THR A 390 19.02 -1.45 -10.04
CA THR A 390 18.88 -0.85 -8.72
C THR A 390 17.44 -0.41 -8.51
N ILE A 391 17.02 -0.28 -7.25
CA ILE A 391 15.71 0.25 -6.90
C ILE A 391 15.92 1.40 -5.92
N LYS A 392 15.45 2.60 -6.29
CA LYS A 392 15.38 3.75 -5.40
C LYS A 392 14.00 3.80 -4.76
N LEU A 393 13.95 3.85 -3.44
CA LEU A 393 12.73 3.97 -2.65
C LEU A 393 12.46 5.46 -2.37
N GLN A 394 11.22 5.89 -2.55
CA GLN A 394 10.82 7.28 -2.34
C GLN A 394 9.38 7.36 -1.84
N GLY A 395 9.08 8.39 -1.04
CA GLY A 395 7.74 8.68 -0.56
C GLY A 395 7.78 9.89 0.36
N ALA A 396 6.79 10.77 0.25
CA ALA A 396 6.65 11.90 1.17
C ALA A 396 6.40 11.37 2.59
N ASP A 397 7.07 11.94 3.58
CA ASP A 397 7.01 11.52 4.99
C ASP A 397 7.32 10.04 5.25
N LEU A 398 8.10 9.40 4.37
CA LEU A 398 8.59 8.05 4.54
C LEU A 398 10.11 8.05 4.53
N GLN A 399 10.70 7.40 5.53
CA GLN A 399 12.14 7.14 5.59
C GLN A 399 12.41 5.68 5.27
N PHE A 400 13.46 5.43 4.49
CA PHE A 400 13.85 4.11 4.02
C PHE A 400 15.27 3.78 4.46
N ASP A 401 15.47 2.54 4.91
CA ASP A 401 16.79 2.05 5.32
C ASP A 401 17.07 0.67 4.71
N PRO A 402 17.97 0.57 3.70
CA PRO A 402 18.57 1.68 2.94
C PRO A 402 17.57 2.28 1.93
N PRO A 403 17.76 3.53 1.47
CA PRO A 403 16.89 4.18 0.48
C PRO A 403 17.15 3.73 -0.97
N VAL A 404 18.29 3.07 -1.23
CA VAL A 404 18.64 2.54 -2.55
C VAL A 404 19.10 1.10 -2.39
N LEU A 405 18.49 0.20 -3.16
CA LEU A 405 18.81 -1.22 -3.21
C LEU A 405 19.65 -1.49 -4.45
N SER A 406 20.91 -1.88 -4.25
CA SER A 406 21.80 -2.27 -5.34
C SER A 406 21.91 -3.79 -5.44
N PHE A 407 21.63 -4.34 -6.62
CA PHE A 407 21.73 -5.78 -6.86
C PHE A 407 23.06 -6.20 -7.49
N ALA A 408 24.05 -5.28 -7.54
CA ALA A 408 25.30 -5.50 -8.27
C ALA A 408 26.12 -6.70 -7.82
N ARG A 409 26.04 -7.04 -6.53
CA ARG A 409 26.81 -8.14 -5.93
C ARG A 409 25.92 -9.20 -5.26
N ASN A 410 24.66 -8.86 -4.99
CA ASN A 410 23.74 -9.73 -4.25
C ASN A 410 22.37 -9.70 -4.92
N ALA A 411 21.79 -10.89 -5.09
CA ALA A 411 20.45 -11.08 -5.65
C ALA A 411 19.33 -10.78 -4.65
N LYS A 412 19.65 -10.62 -3.36
CA LYS A 412 18.70 -10.28 -2.30
C LYS A 412 19.07 -8.96 -1.64
N GLN A 413 18.12 -8.04 -1.59
CA GLN A 413 18.23 -6.79 -0.87
C GLN A 413 17.00 -6.59 -0.01
N SER A 414 17.17 -5.97 1.15
CA SER A 414 16.01 -5.71 2.00
C SER A 414 16.13 -4.40 2.74
N PHE A 415 14.97 -3.82 3.00
CA PHE A 415 14.82 -2.50 3.56
C PHE A 415 13.74 -2.44 4.63
N ARG A 416 13.74 -1.34 5.39
CA ARG A 416 12.64 -0.97 6.30
C ARG A 416 12.03 0.35 5.87
N VAL A 417 10.76 0.54 6.22
CA VAL A 417 10.01 1.77 6.01
C VAL A 417 9.62 2.35 7.37
N THR A 418 9.84 3.65 7.56
CA THR A 418 9.41 4.37 8.78
C THR A 418 8.57 5.56 8.37
N GLY A 419 7.33 5.63 8.85
CA GLY A 419 6.46 6.79 8.61
C GLY A 419 6.78 7.95 9.56
N THR A 420 7.01 9.15 9.01
CA THR A 420 7.37 10.36 9.79
C THR A 420 6.21 11.34 9.96
N ALA A 421 5.09 11.12 9.28
CA ALA A 421 3.82 11.84 9.43
C ALA A 421 2.62 10.87 9.46
N LEU A 422 1.52 11.24 10.13
CA LEU A 422 0.30 10.43 10.24
C LEU A 422 -0.55 10.50 8.96
N GLY A 423 -1.34 9.45 8.72
CA GLY A 423 -2.26 9.31 7.60
C GLY A 423 -1.69 8.49 6.44
N VAL A 424 -2.38 8.48 5.30
CA VAL A 424 -1.98 7.67 4.14
C VAL A 424 -0.71 8.25 3.50
N ARG A 425 0.33 7.43 3.36
CA ARG A 425 1.58 7.77 2.69
C ARG A 425 1.95 6.71 1.67
N THR A 426 2.43 7.14 0.52
CA THR A 426 2.73 6.23 -0.60
C THR A 426 4.22 6.08 -0.77
N MET A 427 4.70 4.85 -0.65
CA MET A 427 6.01 4.43 -1.11
C MET A 427 5.96 4.15 -2.60
N VAL A 428 6.98 4.56 -3.32
CA VAL A 428 7.16 4.29 -4.74
C VAL A 428 8.50 3.58 -4.94
N LEU A 429 8.49 2.53 -5.77
CA LEU A 429 9.68 1.74 -6.10
C LEU A 429 10.16 2.15 -7.50
N ILE A 430 11.20 2.96 -7.55
CA ILE A 430 11.74 3.45 -8.80
C ILE A 430 12.85 2.51 -9.27
N LYS A 431 12.51 1.62 -10.20
CA LYS A 431 13.47 0.75 -10.88
C LYS A 431 14.43 1.60 -11.74
N ARG A 432 15.72 1.31 -11.64
CA ARG A 432 16.82 2.10 -12.21
C ARG A 432 17.89 1.19 -12.81
N GLY A 433 18.50 1.62 -13.91
CA GLY A 433 19.55 0.94 -14.66
C GLY A 433 19.06 0.26 -15.94
N ALA A 434 19.97 -0.10 -16.83
CA ALA A 434 19.65 -0.56 -18.19
C ALA A 434 18.77 -1.83 -18.24
N ASN A 435 18.79 -2.67 -17.20
CA ASN A 435 17.94 -3.86 -17.13
C ASN A 435 16.61 -3.62 -16.39
N ALA A 436 16.38 -2.42 -15.82
CA ALA A 436 15.17 -2.08 -15.07
C ALA A 436 13.83 -2.33 -15.81
N PRO A 437 13.72 -2.07 -17.14
CA PRO A 437 12.49 -2.35 -17.88
C PRO A 437 12.10 -3.83 -17.87
N ARG A 438 13.10 -4.74 -17.78
CA ARG A 438 12.91 -6.19 -17.85
C ARG A 438 12.36 -6.78 -16.56
N TYR A 439 12.58 -6.12 -15.42
CA TYR A 439 12.16 -6.64 -14.13
C TYR A 439 10.66 -6.43 -13.88
N GLN A 440 9.95 -7.52 -13.60
CA GLN A 440 8.53 -7.54 -13.26
C GLN A 440 8.28 -8.21 -11.90
N GLY A 441 7.02 -8.30 -11.47
CA GLY A 441 6.63 -8.94 -10.20
C GLY A 441 6.72 -8.03 -8.97
N LEU A 442 7.23 -6.82 -9.12
CA LEU A 442 7.27 -5.82 -8.05
C LEU A 442 6.15 -4.79 -8.20
N PRO A 443 5.55 -4.33 -7.09
CA PRO A 443 4.59 -3.23 -7.15
C PRO A 443 5.29 -1.93 -7.57
N LEU A 444 4.62 -1.11 -8.36
CA LEU A 444 5.10 0.24 -8.71
C LEU A 444 5.07 1.16 -7.47
N ASN A 445 4.03 1.03 -6.65
CA ASN A 445 3.87 1.76 -5.40
C ASN A 445 3.08 0.96 -4.35
N LYS A 446 3.12 1.44 -3.11
CA LYS A 446 2.37 0.90 -1.98
C LYS A 446 1.95 2.05 -1.05
N ALA A 447 0.66 2.18 -0.82
CA ALA A 447 0.13 3.07 0.21
C ALA A 447 0.13 2.38 1.58
N PHE A 448 0.53 3.13 2.61
CA PHE A 448 0.50 2.74 4.00
C PHE A 448 -0.33 3.76 4.78
N SER A 449 -1.24 3.30 5.65
CA SER A 449 -1.82 4.15 6.70
C SER A 449 -0.81 4.25 7.84
N ILE A 450 -0.26 5.44 8.07
CA ILE A 450 0.66 5.69 9.18
C ILE A 450 -0.16 6.11 10.40
N GLU A 451 -0.16 5.27 11.43
CA GLU A 451 -1.02 5.42 12.59
C GLU A 451 -0.23 5.43 13.90
N ARG A 452 -0.82 5.98 14.97
CA ARG A 452 -0.18 5.96 16.29
C ARG A 452 -0.16 4.53 16.82
N GLY A 453 0.78 4.21 17.72
CA GLY A 453 0.91 2.84 18.26
C GLY A 453 -0.37 2.30 18.91
N PHE A 454 -1.17 3.16 19.56
CA PHE A 454 -2.45 2.74 20.11
C PHE A 454 -3.50 2.37 19.04
N MET A 455 -3.28 2.64 17.76
CA MET A 455 -4.23 2.24 16.71
C MET A 455 -3.99 0.82 16.19
N GLN A 456 -2.91 0.14 16.61
CA GLN A 456 -2.56 -1.17 16.05
C GLN A 456 -3.56 -2.29 16.35
N HIS A 457 -4.14 -2.27 17.55
CA HIS A 457 -4.99 -3.36 18.06
C HIS A 457 -6.35 -2.80 18.45
N THR A 458 -7.05 -2.22 17.47
CA THR A 458 -8.34 -1.59 17.68
C THR A 458 -9.51 -2.54 17.41
N PHE A 459 -10.58 -2.38 18.19
CA PHE A 459 -11.87 -2.98 17.90
C PHE A 459 -12.98 -1.98 18.19
N GLN A 460 -14.11 -2.14 17.51
CA GLN A 460 -15.26 -1.25 17.66
C GLN A 460 -16.38 -1.98 18.41
N LEU A 461 -16.99 -1.28 19.36
CA LEU A 461 -18.09 -1.73 20.18
C LEU A 461 -19.28 -0.79 19.98
N SER A 462 -20.39 -1.31 19.48
CA SER A 462 -21.63 -0.56 19.29
C SER A 462 -22.73 -1.09 20.20
N PHE A 463 -23.46 -0.20 20.86
CA PHE A 463 -24.52 -0.57 21.80
C PHE A 463 -25.53 0.56 22.02
N THR A 464 -26.69 0.24 22.58
CA THR A 464 -27.66 1.23 23.08
C THR A 464 -27.45 1.39 24.59
N ASN A 465 -27.30 2.63 25.06
CA ASN A 465 -27.13 2.89 26.49
C ASN A 465 -28.48 2.91 27.23
N HIS A 466 -28.44 3.09 28.55
CA HIS A 466 -29.64 3.18 29.42
C HIS A 466 -30.57 4.38 29.14
N LEU A 467 -30.21 5.28 28.23
CA LEU A 467 -31.04 6.41 27.77
C LEU A 467 -31.56 6.19 26.34
N ASP A 468 -31.53 4.95 25.86
CA ASP A 468 -31.88 4.55 24.49
C ASP A 468 -31.06 5.23 23.37
N LEU A 469 -29.88 5.76 23.71
CA LEU A 469 -28.96 6.36 22.75
C LEU A 469 -27.98 5.32 22.21
N LYS A 470 -27.92 5.22 20.88
CA LYS A 470 -26.90 4.42 20.19
C LYS A 470 -25.51 5.05 20.39
N ARG A 471 -24.57 4.24 20.86
CA ARG A 471 -23.16 4.59 21.07
C ARG A 471 -22.29 3.65 20.23
N LYS A 472 -21.19 4.20 19.73
CA LYS A 472 -20.13 3.46 19.04
C LYS A 472 -18.80 3.92 19.60
N TYR A 473 -18.08 3.02 20.25
CA TYR A 473 -16.75 3.26 20.81
C TYR A 473 -15.73 2.44 20.07
N MET A 474 -14.54 3.01 19.89
CA MET A 474 -13.37 2.30 19.43
C MET A 474 -12.43 2.16 20.63
N PHE A 475 -11.99 0.94 20.89
CA PHE A 475 -11.04 0.62 21.94
C PHE A 475 -9.77 0.07 21.32
N SER A 476 -8.68 0.28 22.03
CA SER A 476 -7.34 -0.18 21.69
C SER A 476 -6.79 -0.99 22.85
N CYS A 477 -6.28 -2.17 22.51
CA CYS A 477 -5.59 -3.06 23.43
C CYS A 477 -4.07 -2.90 23.30
N ARG A 478 -3.33 -3.26 24.36
CA ARG A 478 -1.87 -3.23 24.33
C ARG A 478 -1.25 -4.42 23.58
N ASP A 479 -1.97 -5.54 23.45
CA ASP A 479 -1.55 -6.76 22.76
C ASP A 479 -2.75 -7.52 22.17
#